data_AF-A0A932VSK8-F1
#
_entry.id   AF-A0A932VSK8-F1
#
_cell.length_a   1.000
_cell.length_b   1.000
_cell.length_c   1.000
_cell.angle_alpha   90.00
_cell.angle_beta   90.00
_cell.angle_gamma   90.00
#
_symmetry.space_group_name_H-M   'P 1'
#
loop_
_entity.id
_entity.type
_entity.pdbx_description
1 polymer ?
#
loop_
_entity_poly.entity_id
_entity_poly.type
_entity_poly.pdbx_seq_one_letter_code
_entity_poly.pdbx_strand_id
1 'polypeptide(L)'
;MRRGTNPSFVTLEDGSVIGVELGSDFCSEHEHGILKLQRALSVPLRYTGEFGPREWPDTVARKPKNLLEKVASLFGASFEESIDEYFGVTKGRTITRVDSDCLMFAEGSTHSRLIFDSRLCLSGYERNPFRYNIQGDPEDLAASWDESSFGIVVSNKHLTFLRELFEAFKRLDVAIFLGRGATVLSTGFFILISSKCPKDIDENFKKCDASSYKLQKAVKASGIREKLKEAGCEYFALSPKWKDGKEEEITYWLNPYDQRGNNYGHFSEADLLDWTVGKGKIPMTKEQKEKEFSRK
;
A
#
# COMPACT_ATOMS: atom_id res chain seq x y z
N MET A 1 -5.45 -13.48 -7.56
CA MET A 1 -4.19 -13.48 -6.81
C MET A 1 -3.08 -13.96 -7.71
N ARG A 2 -1.91 -13.33 -7.65
CA ARG A 2 -0.67 -13.84 -8.27
C ARG A 2 0.25 -14.34 -7.17
N ARG A 3 1.13 -15.28 -7.51
CA ARG A 3 2.13 -15.79 -6.56
C ARG A 3 3.08 -14.67 -6.16
N GLY A 4 3.24 -14.44 -4.87
CA GLY A 4 4.26 -13.52 -4.40
C GLY A 4 5.65 -14.17 -4.41
N THR A 5 6.67 -13.39 -4.70
CA THR A 5 8.05 -13.89 -4.74
C THR A 5 8.68 -13.89 -3.35
N ASN A 6 9.26 -15.03 -2.97
CA ASN A 6 9.96 -15.23 -1.70
C ASN A 6 9.11 -14.87 -0.46
N PRO A 7 7.92 -15.48 -0.29
CA PRO A 7 7.16 -15.28 0.94
C PRO A 7 7.97 -15.76 2.14
N SER A 8 7.88 -15.05 3.25
CA SER A 8 8.68 -15.32 4.44
C SER A 8 7.87 -15.13 5.73
N PHE A 9 8.28 -15.81 6.80
CA PHE A 9 7.77 -15.51 8.13
C PHE A 9 8.47 -14.27 8.67
N VAL A 10 7.72 -13.41 9.36
CA VAL A 10 8.27 -12.27 10.09
C VAL A 10 8.49 -12.71 11.52
N THR A 11 9.77 -12.77 11.92
CA THR A 11 10.20 -13.27 13.24
C THR A 11 10.89 -12.20 14.05
N LEU A 12 10.72 -12.24 15.38
CA LEU A 12 11.54 -11.46 16.31
C LEU A 12 12.88 -12.14 16.58
N GLU A 13 13.77 -11.45 17.31
CA GLU A 13 15.08 -11.97 17.71
C GLU A 13 15.00 -13.24 18.57
N ASP A 14 13.91 -13.41 19.32
CA ASP A 14 13.64 -14.61 20.12
C ASP A 14 13.10 -15.80 19.29
N GLY A 15 12.97 -15.63 17.97
CA GLY A 15 12.43 -16.63 17.05
C GLY A 15 10.90 -16.70 16.99
N SER A 16 10.19 -15.88 17.76
CA SER A 16 8.72 -15.85 17.71
C SER A 16 8.22 -15.30 16.36
N VAL A 17 7.27 -16.01 15.75
CA VAL A 17 6.63 -15.57 14.51
C VAL A 17 5.50 -14.59 14.84
N ILE A 18 5.59 -13.38 14.28
CA ILE A 18 4.63 -12.30 14.50
C ILE A 18 3.77 -12.01 13.25
N GLY A 19 4.12 -12.59 12.11
CA GLY A 19 3.40 -12.36 10.87
C GLY A 19 4.04 -13.04 9.67
N VAL A 20 3.59 -12.63 8.49
CA VAL A 20 4.09 -13.11 7.20
C VAL A 20 4.28 -11.95 6.24
N GLU A 21 5.35 -12.04 5.44
CA GLU A 21 5.49 -11.32 4.19
C GLU A 21 5.04 -12.25 3.06
N LEU A 22 4.06 -11.81 2.27
CA LEU A 22 3.50 -12.61 1.18
C LEU A 22 4.37 -12.55 -0.09
N GLY A 23 5.54 -11.91 -0.02
CA GLY A 23 6.42 -11.64 -1.13
C GLY A 23 5.99 -10.44 -1.97
N SER A 24 6.86 -10.03 -2.89
CA SER A 24 6.54 -8.99 -3.86
C SER A 24 5.75 -9.53 -5.05
N ASP A 25 4.89 -8.67 -5.60
CA ASP A 25 4.24 -8.86 -6.90
C ASP A 25 4.33 -7.54 -7.66
N PHE A 26 5.31 -7.45 -8.57
CA PHE A 26 5.57 -6.22 -9.32
C PHE A 26 4.33 -5.69 -10.05
N CYS A 27 3.41 -6.54 -10.51
CA CYS A 27 2.21 -6.05 -11.18
C CYS A 27 1.22 -5.52 -10.15
N SER A 28 0.86 -6.33 -9.15
CA SER A 28 -0.11 -5.90 -8.14
C SER A 28 0.38 -4.67 -7.36
N GLU A 29 1.66 -4.58 -7.03
CA GLU A 29 2.25 -3.43 -6.35
C GLU A 29 2.22 -2.14 -7.17
N HIS A 30 2.51 -2.21 -8.47
CA HIS A 30 2.65 -1.03 -9.32
C HIS A 30 1.35 -0.57 -9.96
N GLU A 31 0.43 -1.50 -10.25
CA GLU A 31 -0.82 -1.18 -10.95
C GLU A 31 -1.93 -0.79 -9.98
N HIS A 32 -2.08 -1.48 -8.85
CA HIS A 32 -3.29 -1.34 -8.03
C HIS A 32 -3.02 -1.27 -6.51
N GLY A 33 -1.82 -1.67 -6.09
CA GLY A 33 -1.43 -1.79 -4.69
C GLY A 33 -2.38 -2.71 -3.91
N ILE A 34 -2.56 -2.39 -2.63
CA ILE A 34 -3.46 -3.10 -1.71
C ILE A 34 -4.71 -2.27 -1.37
N LEU A 35 -5.09 -1.31 -2.22
CA LEU A 35 -6.15 -0.36 -1.88
C LEU A 35 -7.52 -1.03 -1.67
N LYS A 36 -7.89 -2.02 -2.50
CA LYS A 36 -9.18 -2.72 -2.31
C LYS A 36 -9.16 -3.61 -1.07
N LEU A 37 -8.03 -4.27 -0.76
CA LEU A 37 -7.81 -4.99 0.49
C LEU A 37 -7.95 -4.07 1.70
N GLN A 38 -7.27 -2.92 1.70
CA GLN A 38 -7.35 -1.94 2.78
C GLN A 38 -8.80 -1.45 2.98
N ARG A 39 -9.52 -1.17 1.90
CA ARG A 39 -10.95 -0.80 1.98
C ARG A 39 -11.82 -1.94 2.54
N ALA A 40 -11.65 -3.15 2.04
CA ALA A 40 -12.43 -4.32 2.48
C ALA A 40 -12.21 -4.62 3.97
N LEU A 41 -10.96 -4.45 4.44
CA LEU A 41 -10.58 -4.65 5.84
C LEU A 41 -10.74 -3.38 6.71
N SER A 42 -11.28 -2.31 6.12
CA SER A 42 -11.45 -1.00 6.77
C SER A 42 -10.16 -0.53 7.48
N VAL A 43 -9.02 -0.79 6.87
CA VAL A 43 -7.75 -0.22 7.33
C VAL A 43 -7.87 1.29 7.20
N PRO A 44 -7.58 2.07 8.26
CA PRO A 44 -7.51 3.52 8.17
C PRO A 44 -6.57 3.88 7.02
N LEU A 45 -7.16 4.31 5.89
CA LEU A 45 -6.38 4.63 4.71
C LEU A 45 -5.44 5.77 5.11
N ARG A 46 -4.17 5.67 4.69
CA ARG A 46 -3.33 6.86 4.60
C ARG A 46 -4.14 7.91 3.85
N TYR A 47 -3.91 9.19 4.14
CA TYR A 47 -4.44 10.24 3.29
C TYR A 47 -3.76 10.15 1.91
N THR A 48 -4.22 9.22 1.08
CA THR A 48 -3.89 9.09 -0.33
C THR A 48 -4.90 9.98 -1.04
N GLY A 49 -4.76 11.29 -0.95
CA GLY A 49 -5.75 12.21 -1.53
C GLY A 49 -6.12 11.78 -2.96
N GLU A 50 -7.29 11.21 -3.20
CA GLU A 50 -7.73 10.79 -4.56
C GLU A 50 -6.74 9.91 -5.38
N PHE A 51 -5.77 9.23 -4.76
CA PHE A 51 -4.65 8.58 -5.49
C PHE A 51 -4.80 7.07 -5.69
N GLY A 52 -5.66 6.66 -6.63
CA GLY A 52 -5.49 5.42 -7.38
C GLY A 52 -5.12 5.75 -8.84
N PRO A 53 -4.38 4.90 -9.57
CA PRO A 53 -4.30 5.04 -11.02
C PRO A 53 -5.71 4.85 -11.59
N ARG A 54 -6.17 5.89 -12.31
CA ARG A 54 -7.56 6.25 -12.66
C ARG A 54 -8.33 6.98 -11.55
N GLU A 55 -8.69 8.23 -11.85
CA GLU A 55 -9.85 8.92 -11.28
C GLU A 55 -11.06 7.95 -11.38
N TRP A 56 -11.43 7.31 -10.27
CA TRP A 56 -12.71 6.60 -10.16
C TRP A 56 -13.76 7.60 -9.68
N PRO A 57 -14.99 7.55 -10.20
CA PRO A 57 -16.03 8.53 -9.90
C PRO A 57 -16.24 8.70 -8.40
N ASP A 58 -16.35 9.97 -7.99
CA ASP A 58 -16.49 10.52 -6.63
C ASP A 58 -17.62 9.92 -5.76
N THR A 59 -18.35 8.93 -6.24
CA THR A 59 -19.62 8.48 -5.65
C THR A 59 -19.49 7.48 -4.50
N VAL A 60 -18.28 7.01 -4.16
CA VAL A 60 -18.10 6.00 -3.08
C VAL A 60 -17.11 6.43 -1.98
N ALA A 61 -16.27 7.43 -2.23
CA ALA A 61 -15.50 8.06 -1.17
C ALA A 61 -16.38 9.11 -0.48
N ARG A 62 -17.13 8.71 0.56
CA ARG A 62 -17.62 9.68 1.54
C ARG A 62 -16.40 10.46 2.02
N LYS A 63 -16.26 11.72 1.59
CA LYS A 63 -15.14 12.60 1.92
C LYS A 63 -14.90 12.54 3.44
N PRO A 64 -13.74 12.08 3.93
CA PRO A 64 -13.44 12.06 5.36
C PRO A 64 -13.22 13.46 5.96
N LYS A 65 -13.35 14.54 5.16
CA LYS A 65 -13.30 15.94 5.63
C LYS A 65 -14.16 16.17 6.88
N ASN A 66 -15.37 15.62 6.89
CA ASN A 66 -16.31 15.83 7.99
C ASN A 66 -15.99 15.01 9.26
N LEU A 67 -15.02 14.10 9.26
CA LEU A 67 -14.68 13.33 10.46
C LEU A 67 -13.50 13.98 11.20
N LEU A 68 -12.44 14.33 10.48
CA LEU A 68 -11.25 14.97 11.07
C LEU A 68 -11.55 16.38 11.57
N GLU A 69 -12.31 17.18 10.81
CA GLU A 69 -12.78 18.51 11.25
C GLU A 69 -13.68 18.39 12.49
N LYS A 70 -14.46 17.31 12.60
CA LYS A 70 -15.36 17.07 13.73
C LYS A 70 -14.60 16.60 14.98
N VAL A 71 -13.59 15.75 14.82
CA VAL A 71 -12.67 15.35 15.90
C VAL A 71 -11.92 16.58 16.42
N ALA A 72 -11.30 17.38 15.54
CA ALA A 72 -10.62 18.62 15.95
C ALA A 72 -11.59 19.58 16.70
N SER A 73 -12.83 19.72 16.22
CA SER A 73 -13.84 20.55 16.91
C SER A 73 -14.29 20.01 18.26
N LEU A 74 -14.31 18.69 18.44
CA LEU A 74 -14.76 18.03 19.67
C LEU A 74 -13.73 18.14 20.80
N PHE A 75 -12.45 18.16 20.47
CA PHE A 75 -11.37 18.14 21.45
C PHE A 75 -10.70 19.50 21.68
N GLY A 76 -11.09 20.55 20.94
CA GLY A 76 -10.53 21.90 21.11
C GLY A 76 -9.02 21.98 20.81
N ALA A 77 -8.46 20.94 20.20
CA ALA A 77 -7.06 20.81 19.87
C ALA A 77 -6.75 21.51 18.54
N SER A 78 -5.51 21.97 18.39
CA SER A 78 -5.03 22.40 17.08
C SER A 78 -5.10 21.24 16.08
N PHE A 79 -5.23 21.54 14.79
CA PHE A 79 -5.34 20.50 13.76
C PHE A 79 -4.14 19.54 13.77
N GLU A 80 -2.93 20.04 14.07
CA GLU A 80 -1.74 19.22 14.27
C GLU A 80 -1.85 18.29 15.50
N GLU A 81 -2.33 18.77 16.65
CA GLU A 81 -2.55 17.93 17.84
C GLU A 81 -3.63 16.86 17.61
N SER A 82 -4.68 17.20 16.86
CA SER A 82 -5.74 16.24 16.50
C SER A 82 -5.28 15.14 15.55
N ILE A 83 -4.21 15.37 14.78
CA ILE A 83 -3.57 14.36 13.92
C ILE A 83 -2.78 13.39 14.78
N ASP A 84 -1.96 13.87 15.70
CA ASP A 84 -1.22 13.01 16.63
C ASP A 84 -2.16 12.23 17.54
N GLU A 85 -3.30 12.82 17.93
CA GLU A 85 -4.35 12.11 18.65
C GLU A 85 -5.08 11.11 17.73
N TYR A 86 -5.44 11.47 16.50
CA TYR A 86 -6.11 10.55 15.56
C TYR A 86 -5.22 9.35 15.19
N PHE A 87 -3.95 9.60 14.84
CA PHE A 87 -2.96 8.56 14.56
C PHE A 87 -2.42 7.89 15.84
N GLY A 88 -2.52 8.54 16.99
CA GLY A 88 -2.21 7.98 18.31
C GLY A 88 -3.31 7.05 18.82
N VAL A 89 -4.57 7.31 18.43
CA VAL A 89 -5.76 6.52 18.80
C VAL A 89 -6.00 5.37 17.82
N THR A 90 -5.72 5.54 16.52
CA THR A 90 -5.79 4.42 15.57
C THR A 90 -4.46 3.70 15.49
N LYS A 91 -4.41 2.42 15.88
CA LYS A 91 -3.27 1.53 15.56
C LYS A 91 -3.04 1.57 14.04
N GLY A 92 -2.07 2.36 13.59
CA GLY A 92 -1.83 2.60 12.17
C GLY A 92 -1.74 1.27 11.42
N ARG A 93 -2.45 1.15 10.30
CA ARG A 93 -2.47 -0.06 9.43
C ARG A 93 -3.20 -1.27 10.01
N THR A 94 -3.76 -1.18 11.22
CA THR A 94 -4.59 -2.25 11.79
C THR A 94 -5.97 -2.27 11.14
N ILE A 95 -6.46 -3.46 10.81
CA ILE A 95 -7.80 -3.64 10.27
C ILE A 95 -8.84 -3.23 11.31
N THR A 96 -9.96 -2.64 10.89
CA THR A 96 -11.08 -2.32 11.80
C THR A 96 -12.34 -3.11 11.47
N ARG A 97 -12.28 -3.92 10.42
CA ARG A 97 -13.36 -4.81 10.01
C ARG A 97 -12.77 -6.02 9.30
N VAL A 98 -13.40 -7.16 9.48
CA VAL A 98 -13.26 -8.32 8.59
C VAL A 98 -14.64 -8.93 8.43
N ASP A 99 -15.00 -9.26 7.19
CA ASP A 99 -16.22 -10.02 6.93
C ASP A 99 -15.90 -11.51 7.02
N SER A 100 -16.60 -12.22 7.89
CA SER A 100 -16.37 -13.66 8.13
C SER A 100 -16.60 -14.50 6.89
N ASP A 101 -17.49 -14.08 5.98
CA ASP A 101 -17.72 -14.82 4.73
C ASP A 101 -16.59 -14.63 3.71
N CYS A 102 -15.80 -13.57 3.88
CA CYS A 102 -14.63 -13.29 3.07
C CYS A 102 -13.33 -13.89 3.64
N LEU A 103 -13.34 -14.44 4.87
CA LEU A 103 -12.16 -15.01 5.54
C LEU A 103 -12.34 -16.52 5.76
N MET A 104 -11.53 -17.33 5.09
CA MET A 104 -11.60 -18.78 5.13
C MET A 104 -10.33 -19.39 5.72
N PHE A 105 -10.51 -20.34 6.63
CA PHE A 105 -9.43 -21.16 7.17
C PHE A 105 -9.75 -22.63 6.93
N ALA A 106 -8.75 -23.42 6.52
CA ALA A 106 -8.91 -24.85 6.32
C ALA A 106 -7.63 -25.60 6.68
N GLU A 107 -7.81 -26.73 7.37
CA GLU A 107 -6.75 -27.65 7.74
C GLU A 107 -6.78 -28.86 6.82
N GLY A 108 -5.61 -29.18 6.26
CA GLY A 108 -5.37 -30.40 5.50
C GLY A 108 -4.48 -31.37 6.28
N SER A 109 -4.27 -32.55 5.71
CA SER A 109 -3.41 -33.59 6.30
C SER A 109 -1.93 -33.16 6.38
N THR A 110 -1.46 -32.39 5.41
CA THR A 110 -0.06 -31.95 5.28
C THR A 110 0.12 -30.44 5.41
N HIS A 111 -0.86 -29.67 4.91
CA HIS A 111 -0.81 -28.22 4.84
C HIS A 111 -2.10 -27.60 5.35
N SER A 112 -2.01 -26.36 5.80
CA SER A 112 -3.14 -25.55 6.22
C SER A 112 -3.13 -24.22 5.49
N ARG A 113 -4.31 -23.63 5.29
CA ARG A 113 -4.49 -22.44 4.47
C ARG A 113 -5.40 -21.39 5.10
N LEU A 114 -5.03 -20.14 4.89
CA LEU A 114 -5.81 -18.95 5.23
C LEU A 114 -6.00 -18.13 3.96
N ILE A 115 -7.25 -17.87 3.59
CA ILE A 115 -7.60 -17.13 2.38
C ILE A 115 -8.53 -15.99 2.77
N PHE A 116 -8.26 -14.80 2.24
CA PHE A 116 -9.19 -13.70 2.26
C PHE A 116 -9.51 -13.26 0.83
N ASP A 117 -10.80 -13.12 0.51
CA ASP A 117 -11.22 -12.61 -0.79
C ASP A 117 -12.45 -11.71 -0.64
N SER A 118 -12.22 -10.39 -0.74
CA SER A 118 -13.28 -9.37 -0.62
C SER A 118 -14.40 -9.50 -1.66
N ARG A 119 -14.19 -10.25 -2.75
CA ARG A 119 -15.19 -10.49 -3.79
C ARG A 119 -16.25 -11.50 -3.34
N LEU A 120 -15.96 -12.35 -2.35
CA LEU A 120 -16.92 -13.34 -1.84
C LEU A 120 -18.07 -12.72 -1.06
N CYS A 121 -17.89 -11.50 -0.54
CA CYS A 121 -18.92 -10.74 0.16
C CYS A 121 -20.00 -10.18 -0.81
N LEU A 122 -19.78 -10.26 -2.12
CA LEU A 122 -20.77 -9.91 -3.13
C LEU A 122 -21.65 -11.15 -3.36
N SER A 123 -22.78 -11.19 -2.64
CA SER A 123 -23.78 -12.27 -2.66
C SER A 123 -24.07 -12.77 -4.09
N GLY A 124 -23.81 -14.05 -4.36
CA GLY A 124 -24.16 -14.70 -5.63
C GLY A 124 -23.00 -15.42 -6.33
N TYR A 125 -21.76 -15.23 -5.88
CA TYR A 125 -20.65 -16.08 -6.34
C TYR A 125 -20.72 -17.43 -5.59
N GLU A 126 -20.98 -18.51 -6.31
CA GLU A 126 -20.80 -19.85 -5.74
C GLU A 126 -19.39 -19.99 -5.19
N ARG A 127 -19.28 -20.34 -3.90
CA ARG A 127 -18.02 -20.60 -3.21
C ARG A 127 -17.32 -21.77 -3.90
N ASN A 128 -16.52 -21.49 -4.92
CA ASN A 128 -15.60 -22.48 -5.47
C ASN A 128 -14.20 -22.19 -4.92
N PRO A 129 -13.86 -22.70 -3.71
CA PRO A 129 -12.54 -22.52 -3.10
C PRO A 129 -11.40 -23.17 -3.91
N PHE A 130 -11.70 -23.92 -4.97
CA PHE A 130 -10.71 -24.58 -5.83
C PHE A 130 -10.18 -23.69 -6.96
N ARG A 131 -10.67 -22.44 -7.11
CA ARG A 131 -10.13 -21.51 -8.13
C ARG A 131 -8.81 -20.84 -7.75
N TYR A 132 -8.36 -20.98 -6.50
CA TYR A 132 -7.14 -20.34 -6.05
C TYR A 132 -5.92 -21.23 -6.32
N ASN A 133 -5.16 -20.86 -7.35
CA ASN A 133 -3.93 -21.55 -7.75
C ASN A 133 -2.75 -21.15 -6.83
N ILE A 134 -2.90 -21.41 -5.53
CA ILE A 134 -1.82 -21.30 -4.56
C ILE A 134 -1.11 -22.66 -4.59
N GLN A 135 0.22 -22.66 -4.67
CA GLN A 135 0.99 -23.90 -4.62
C GLN A 135 0.57 -24.70 -3.38
N GLY A 136 -0.03 -25.88 -3.59
CA GLY A 136 -0.74 -26.60 -2.54
C GLY A 136 0.16 -27.19 -1.46
N ASP A 137 1.43 -27.43 -1.81
CA ASP A 137 2.37 -28.15 -0.97
C ASP A 137 3.74 -27.45 -0.88
N PRO A 138 3.83 -26.26 -0.26
CA PRO A 138 5.11 -25.63 0.04
C PRO A 138 5.83 -26.39 1.16
N GLU A 139 7.17 -26.42 1.13
CA GLU A 139 7.95 -27.01 2.24
C GLU A 139 7.61 -26.36 3.59
N ASP A 140 7.52 -25.02 3.62
CA ASP A 140 7.15 -24.25 4.81
C ASP A 140 6.04 -23.22 4.54
N LEU A 141 6.20 -22.36 3.52
CA LEU A 141 5.27 -21.25 3.24
C LEU A 141 5.14 -20.98 1.73
N ALA A 142 3.89 -20.81 1.27
CA ALA A 142 3.56 -20.19 -0.01
C ALA A 142 2.51 -19.10 0.20
N ALA A 143 2.60 -18.05 -0.60
CA ALA A 143 1.63 -16.97 -0.58
C ALA A 143 1.28 -16.46 -1.97
N SER A 144 0.09 -15.88 -2.06
CA SER A 144 -0.38 -15.17 -3.24
C SER A 144 -1.24 -14.00 -2.81
N TRP A 145 -1.24 -12.92 -3.58
CA TRP A 145 -2.12 -11.79 -3.31
C TRP A 145 -2.45 -11.04 -4.59
N ASP A 146 -3.49 -10.22 -4.55
CA ASP A 146 -3.81 -9.18 -5.52
C ASP A 146 -4.40 -7.97 -4.79
N GLU A 147 -4.90 -6.99 -5.52
CA GLU A 147 -5.49 -5.78 -4.94
C GLU A 147 -6.65 -6.04 -3.95
N SER A 148 -7.32 -7.20 -4.02
CA SER A 148 -8.61 -7.50 -3.38
C SER A 148 -8.62 -8.79 -2.54
N SER A 149 -7.57 -9.60 -2.62
CA SER A 149 -7.51 -10.92 -2.01
C SER A 149 -6.08 -11.34 -1.68
N PHE A 150 -5.95 -12.23 -0.70
CA PHE A 150 -4.68 -12.90 -0.38
C PHE A 150 -4.93 -14.35 0.02
N GLY A 151 -3.88 -15.15 -0.09
CA GLY A 151 -3.89 -16.54 0.32
C GLY A 151 -2.52 -16.95 0.85
N ILE A 152 -2.55 -17.66 1.96
CA ILE A 152 -1.39 -18.19 2.69
C ILE A 152 -1.59 -19.69 2.80
N VAL A 153 -0.56 -20.46 2.44
CA VAL A 153 -0.48 -21.90 2.66
C VAL A 153 0.79 -22.18 3.44
N VAL A 154 0.68 -22.92 4.54
CA VAL A 154 1.83 -23.34 5.35
C VAL A 154 1.84 -24.84 5.52
N SER A 155 3.03 -25.42 5.70
CA SER A 155 3.12 -26.80 6.20
C SER A 155 2.58 -26.88 7.62
N ASN A 156 2.03 -28.05 8.01
CA ASN A 156 1.42 -28.22 9.33
C ASN A 156 2.40 -28.03 10.50
N LYS A 157 3.72 -27.95 10.24
CA LYS A 157 4.73 -27.48 11.22
C LYS A 157 4.38 -26.08 11.77
N HIS A 158 3.73 -25.24 10.97
CA HIS A 158 3.35 -23.87 11.31
C HIS A 158 1.83 -23.70 11.53
N LEU A 159 1.07 -24.79 11.71
CA LEU A 159 -0.38 -24.75 11.93
C LEU A 159 -0.77 -23.84 13.10
N THR A 160 -0.04 -23.91 14.22
CA THR A 160 -0.31 -23.09 15.41
C THR A 160 -0.27 -21.60 15.09
N PHE A 161 0.74 -21.16 14.33
CA PHE A 161 0.83 -19.77 13.89
C PHE A 161 -0.32 -19.39 12.96
N LEU A 162 -0.66 -20.24 11.97
CA LEU A 162 -1.72 -19.90 11.03
C LEU A 162 -3.10 -19.81 11.70
N ARG A 163 -3.39 -20.70 12.67
CA ARG A 163 -4.58 -20.61 13.52
C ARG A 163 -4.61 -19.33 14.33
N GLU A 164 -3.48 -18.97 14.92
CA GLU A 164 -3.37 -17.73 15.69
C GLU A 164 -3.60 -16.49 14.81
N LEU A 165 -3.05 -16.47 13.60
CA LEU A 165 -3.27 -15.39 12.63
C LEU A 165 -4.76 -15.30 12.23
N PHE A 166 -5.42 -16.43 11.97
CA PHE A 166 -6.85 -16.46 11.69
C PHE A 166 -7.68 -15.89 12.85
N GLU A 167 -7.38 -16.27 14.09
CA GLU A 167 -8.05 -15.71 15.26
C GLU A 167 -7.70 -14.23 15.49
N ALA A 168 -6.49 -13.78 15.14
CA ALA A 168 -6.13 -12.37 15.17
C ALA A 168 -6.98 -11.53 14.21
N PHE A 169 -7.26 -12.03 12.99
CA PHE A 169 -8.21 -11.38 12.08
C PHE A 169 -9.58 -11.21 12.72
N LYS A 170 -10.11 -12.25 13.35
CA LYS A 170 -11.42 -12.20 14.03
C LYS A 170 -11.46 -11.21 15.20
N ARG A 171 -10.33 -11.00 15.87
CA ARG A 171 -10.19 -10.00 16.95
C ARG A 171 -9.81 -8.60 16.44
N LEU A 172 -9.70 -8.40 15.12
CA LEU A 172 -9.23 -7.16 14.50
C LEU A 172 -7.83 -6.74 14.99
N ASP A 173 -7.00 -7.73 15.29
CA ASP A 173 -5.65 -7.56 15.84
C ASP A 173 -4.59 -7.86 14.77
N VAL A 174 -4.83 -7.36 13.55
CA VAL A 174 -3.97 -7.58 12.39
C VAL A 174 -3.63 -6.26 11.72
N ALA A 175 -2.35 -6.03 11.44
CA ALA A 175 -1.85 -4.94 10.62
C ALA A 175 -1.50 -5.43 9.22
N ILE A 176 -1.90 -4.66 8.19
CA ILE A 176 -1.54 -4.96 6.80
C ILE A 176 -0.91 -3.75 6.09
N PHE A 177 0.17 -3.97 5.34
CA PHE A 177 0.86 -2.89 4.62
C PHE A 177 1.82 -3.42 3.55
N LEU A 178 2.24 -2.55 2.63
CA LEU A 178 3.35 -2.80 1.71
C LEU A 178 4.65 -2.25 2.31
N GLY A 179 5.74 -3.02 2.28
CA GLY A 179 7.00 -2.70 2.95
C GLY A 179 7.86 -1.60 2.32
N ARG A 180 7.30 -0.72 1.48
CA ARG A 180 8.09 0.32 0.78
C ARG A 180 8.56 1.43 1.74
N GLY A 181 9.89 1.56 1.89
CA GLY A 181 10.58 2.83 2.20
C GLY A 181 10.58 3.33 3.65
N ALA A 182 10.14 2.51 4.61
CA ALA A 182 9.94 2.94 6.00
C ALA A 182 10.52 2.00 7.05
N THR A 183 10.76 0.74 6.70
CA THR A 183 11.17 -0.32 7.63
C THR A 183 12.37 -1.06 7.08
N VAL A 184 13.13 -1.71 7.96
CA VAL A 184 14.19 -2.69 7.62
C VAL A 184 13.62 -3.91 6.86
N LEU A 185 12.30 -3.97 6.71
CA LEU A 185 11.58 -5.04 6.05
C LEU A 185 11.61 -4.86 4.52
N SER A 186 11.58 -5.99 3.83
CA SER A 186 11.51 -6.17 2.37
C SER A 186 10.31 -5.49 1.72
N THR A 187 10.27 -5.47 0.39
CA THR A 187 9.28 -4.69 -0.40
C THR A 187 7.90 -5.33 -0.53
N GLY A 188 7.66 -6.51 0.06
CA GLY A 188 6.42 -7.27 -0.15
C GLY A 188 5.19 -6.77 0.60
N PHE A 189 4.14 -7.59 0.57
CA PHE A 189 2.90 -7.39 1.31
C PHE A 189 2.93 -8.08 2.67
N PHE A 190 2.81 -7.30 3.75
CA PHE A 190 2.91 -7.77 5.12
C PHE A 190 1.54 -7.94 5.76
N ILE A 191 1.42 -9.00 6.56
CA ILE A 191 0.30 -9.27 7.46
C ILE A 191 0.90 -9.64 8.83
N LEU A 192 0.74 -8.77 9.81
CA LEU A 192 1.30 -8.93 11.16
C LEU A 192 0.18 -9.03 12.21
N ILE A 193 0.40 -9.80 13.27
CA ILE A 193 -0.45 -9.77 14.47
C ILE A 193 -0.08 -8.53 15.27
N SER A 194 -0.94 -7.51 15.29
CA SER A 194 -0.62 -6.18 15.81
C SER A 194 -0.17 -6.21 17.27
N SER A 195 -0.80 -7.02 18.11
CA SER A 195 -0.43 -7.14 19.53
C SER A 195 0.94 -7.78 19.79
N LYS A 196 1.52 -8.47 18.81
CA LYS A 196 2.87 -9.04 18.90
C LYS A 196 3.96 -8.13 18.36
N CYS A 197 3.60 -7.04 17.69
CA CYS A 197 4.58 -6.10 17.17
C CYS A 197 5.29 -5.38 18.33
N PRO A 198 6.64 -5.36 18.34
CA PRO A 198 7.42 -4.51 19.22
C PRO A 198 6.99 -3.04 19.12
N LYS A 199 7.11 -2.31 20.24
CA LYS A 199 6.65 -0.91 20.34
C LYS A 199 7.39 0.02 19.37
N ASP A 200 8.67 -0.22 19.14
CA ASP A 200 9.50 0.52 18.19
C ASP A 200 9.03 0.34 16.74
N ILE A 201 8.52 -0.85 16.36
CA ILE A 201 7.90 -1.06 15.05
C ILE A 201 6.60 -0.24 14.91
N ASP A 202 5.76 -0.23 15.95
CA ASP A 202 4.52 0.58 15.97
C ASP A 202 4.80 2.09 15.90
N GLU A 203 5.78 2.57 16.69
CA GLU A 203 6.23 3.97 16.67
C GLU A 203 6.77 4.36 15.29
N ASN A 204 7.55 3.47 14.66
CA ASN A 204 8.04 3.70 13.32
C ASN A 204 6.90 3.75 12.29
N PHE A 205 5.88 2.90 12.40
CA PHE A 205 4.70 3.00 11.54
C PHE A 205 3.99 4.34 11.67
N LYS A 206 3.76 4.81 12.91
CA LYS A 206 3.16 6.12 13.18
C LYS A 206 3.97 7.25 12.55
N LYS A 207 5.29 7.25 12.76
CA LYS A 207 6.19 8.25 12.18
C LYS A 207 6.11 8.28 10.65
N CYS A 208 6.14 7.12 10.00
CA CYS A 208 6.07 7.03 8.55
C CYS A 208 4.70 7.44 7.99
N ASP A 209 3.61 7.10 8.69
CA ASP A 209 2.27 7.50 8.26
C ASP A 209 2.04 9.01 8.45
N ALA A 210 2.55 9.61 9.54
CA ALA A 210 2.56 11.05 9.75
C ALA A 210 3.39 11.79 8.68
N SER A 211 4.59 11.29 8.37
CA SER A 211 5.44 11.84 7.33
C SER A 211 4.79 11.76 5.95
N SER A 212 4.14 10.63 5.64
CA SER A 212 3.40 10.44 4.40
C SER A 212 2.21 11.41 4.31
N TYR A 213 1.50 11.65 5.42
CA TYR A 213 0.42 12.63 5.47
C TYR A 213 0.91 14.04 5.15
N LYS A 214 2.00 14.49 5.81
CA LYS A 214 2.60 15.80 5.55
C LYS A 214 3.03 15.95 4.08
N LEU A 215 3.61 14.90 3.49
CA LEU A 215 4.03 14.90 2.09
C LEU A 215 2.84 15.16 1.17
N GLN A 216 1.74 14.44 1.37
CA GLN A 216 0.54 14.58 0.55
C GLN A 216 -0.12 15.95 0.73
N LYS A 217 -0.12 16.50 1.95
CA LYS A 217 -0.56 17.87 2.22
C LYS A 217 0.28 18.90 1.45
N ALA A 218 1.61 18.74 1.45
CA ALA A 218 2.52 19.65 0.76
C ALA A 218 2.39 19.57 -0.78
N VAL A 219 2.30 18.36 -1.34
CA VAL A 219 2.04 18.15 -2.79
C VAL A 219 0.71 18.78 -3.22
N LYS A 220 -0.33 18.62 -2.40
CA LYS A 220 -1.63 19.25 -2.68
C LYS A 220 -1.53 20.77 -2.62
N ALA A 221 -0.81 21.31 -1.64
CA ALA A 221 -0.63 22.76 -1.50
C ALA A 221 0.14 23.39 -2.67
N SER A 222 1.02 22.64 -3.34
CA SER A 222 1.79 23.18 -4.48
C SER A 222 0.99 23.30 -5.78
N GLY A 223 -0.13 22.57 -5.89
CA GLY A 223 -0.99 22.54 -7.08
C GLY A 223 -0.30 21.99 -8.33
N ILE A 224 0.79 21.24 -8.16
CA ILE A 224 1.63 20.80 -9.28
C ILE A 224 0.88 19.87 -10.25
N ARG A 225 -0.04 19.05 -9.72
CA ARG A 225 -0.81 18.09 -10.54
C ARG A 225 -1.79 18.78 -11.46
N GLU A 226 -2.48 19.79 -10.95
CA GLU A 226 -3.41 20.63 -11.70
C GLU A 226 -2.68 21.37 -12.81
N LYS A 227 -1.53 21.98 -12.50
CA LYS A 227 -0.66 22.65 -13.49
C LYS A 227 -0.21 21.71 -14.61
N LEU A 228 0.21 20.49 -14.27
CA LEU A 228 0.57 19.47 -15.27
C LEU A 228 -0.63 19.07 -16.14
N LYS A 229 -1.81 18.90 -15.54
CA LYS A 229 -3.05 18.56 -16.25
C LYS A 229 -3.46 19.68 -17.22
N GLU A 230 -3.44 20.93 -16.78
CA GLU A 230 -3.75 22.12 -17.61
C GLU A 230 -2.79 22.28 -18.79
N ALA A 231 -1.51 21.93 -18.59
CA ALA A 231 -0.49 21.98 -19.64
C ALA A 231 -0.50 20.77 -20.60
N GLY A 232 -1.37 19.77 -20.37
CA GLY A 232 -1.39 18.53 -21.15
C GLY A 232 -0.17 17.62 -20.91
N CYS A 233 0.51 17.77 -19.78
CA CYS A 233 1.64 16.92 -19.38
C CYS A 233 1.14 15.61 -18.76
N GLU A 234 0.82 14.64 -19.61
CA GLU A 234 0.31 13.33 -19.18
C GLU A 234 1.40 12.38 -18.69
N TYR A 235 1.07 11.56 -17.69
CA TYR A 235 2.01 10.62 -17.08
C TYR A 235 1.32 9.31 -16.64
N PHE A 236 2.05 8.21 -16.69
CA PHE A 236 1.66 6.95 -16.06
C PHE A 236 1.85 6.98 -14.55
N ALA A 237 2.87 7.68 -14.05
CA ALA A 237 3.13 7.81 -12.61
C ALA A 237 3.76 9.16 -12.26
N LEU A 238 3.31 9.72 -11.14
CA LEU A 238 3.90 10.88 -10.48
C LEU A 238 3.89 10.61 -8.97
N SER A 239 5.01 10.07 -8.47
CA SER A 239 5.14 9.59 -7.09
C SER A 239 6.04 10.54 -6.29
N PRO A 240 5.49 11.37 -5.40
CA PRO A 240 6.27 12.27 -4.56
C PRO A 240 7.03 11.49 -3.47
N LYS A 241 8.17 12.02 -3.05
CA LYS A 241 8.93 11.61 -1.88
C LYS A 241 9.62 12.81 -1.23
N TRP A 242 9.83 12.74 0.08
CA TRP A 242 10.76 13.65 0.75
C TRP A 242 12.18 13.44 0.23
N LYS A 243 12.84 14.53 -0.16
CA LYS A 243 14.22 14.49 -0.63
C LYS A 243 15.14 14.17 0.55
N ASP A 244 15.97 13.14 0.39
CA ASP A 244 16.92 12.66 1.40
C ASP A 244 16.27 12.36 2.77
N GLY A 245 14.96 12.07 2.79
CA GLY A 245 14.19 11.84 4.01
C GLY A 245 13.92 13.10 4.85
N LYS A 246 14.27 14.29 4.35
CA LYS A 246 14.00 15.57 5.01
C LYS A 246 12.65 16.13 4.56
N GLU A 247 11.80 16.47 5.53
CA GLU A 247 10.44 17.01 5.29
C GLU A 247 10.46 18.50 4.86
N GLU A 248 11.40 18.87 3.98
CA GLU A 248 11.67 20.24 3.55
C GLU A 248 11.49 20.40 2.04
N GLU A 249 11.94 19.41 1.25
CA GLU A 249 11.91 19.45 -0.21
C GLU A 249 11.29 18.16 -0.76
N ILE A 250 10.50 18.31 -1.83
CA ILE A 250 9.81 17.20 -2.49
C ILE A 250 10.49 16.89 -3.80
N THR A 251 10.82 15.62 -4.01
CA THR A 251 11.25 15.06 -5.29
C THR A 251 10.15 14.15 -5.82
N TYR A 252 9.93 14.16 -7.14
CA TYR A 252 8.91 13.38 -7.81
C TYR A 252 9.57 12.31 -8.68
N TRP A 253 9.22 11.05 -8.51
CA TRP A 253 9.45 10.05 -9.54
C TRP A 253 8.37 10.22 -10.63
N LEU A 254 8.79 10.62 -11.83
CA LEU A 254 7.94 10.82 -12.99
C LEU A 254 8.14 9.68 -13.99
N ASN A 255 7.02 9.15 -14.48
CA ASN A 255 6.97 8.28 -15.64
C ASN A 255 5.99 8.89 -16.67
N PRO A 256 6.46 9.66 -17.66
CA PRO A 256 5.60 10.36 -18.61
C PRO A 256 4.92 9.40 -19.58
N TYR A 257 3.77 9.80 -20.16
CA TYR A 257 3.06 8.98 -21.13
C TYR A 257 3.84 8.88 -22.45
N ASP A 258 4.30 10.03 -22.97
CA ASP A 258 5.21 10.09 -24.11
C ASP A 258 6.67 9.93 -23.68
N GLN A 259 7.10 8.68 -23.52
CA GLN A 259 8.49 8.32 -23.21
C GLN A 259 9.44 8.45 -24.41
N ARG A 260 8.95 8.73 -25.63
CA ARG A 260 9.79 9.02 -26.79
C ARG A 260 10.19 10.50 -26.84
N GLY A 261 9.32 11.35 -26.29
CA GLY A 261 9.54 12.78 -26.17
C GLY A 261 10.16 13.21 -24.85
N ASN A 262 10.02 12.42 -23.78
CA ASN A 262 10.32 12.86 -22.41
C ASN A 262 11.10 11.82 -21.60
N ASN A 263 12.07 12.30 -20.81
CA ASN A 263 12.82 11.52 -19.83
C ASN A 263 11.94 11.13 -18.64
N TYR A 264 12.08 9.89 -18.16
CA TYR A 264 11.57 9.45 -16.86
C TYR A 264 12.67 9.57 -15.80
N GLY A 265 12.30 9.67 -14.53
CA GLY A 265 13.28 9.81 -13.46
C GLY A 265 12.80 10.58 -12.24
N HIS A 266 13.77 10.98 -11.40
CA HIS A 266 13.52 11.85 -10.25
C HIS A 266 13.70 13.32 -10.63
N PHE A 267 12.68 14.13 -10.38
CA PHE A 267 12.63 15.55 -10.73
C PHE A 267 12.17 16.40 -9.56
N SER A 268 12.65 17.64 -9.49
CA SER A 268 12.15 18.64 -8.56
C SER A 268 10.82 19.22 -9.03
N GLU A 269 10.13 19.98 -8.17
CA GLU A 269 8.94 20.71 -8.60
C GLU A 269 9.25 21.75 -9.71
N ALA A 270 10.40 22.41 -9.64
CA ALA A 270 10.83 23.36 -10.67
C ALA A 270 11.01 22.68 -12.04
N ASP A 271 11.60 21.48 -12.06
CA ASP A 271 11.73 20.71 -13.31
C ASP A 271 10.35 20.36 -13.90
N LEU A 272 9.36 20.03 -13.06
CA LEU A 272 7.99 19.74 -13.50
C LEU A 272 7.29 21.01 -14.04
N LEU A 273 7.53 22.17 -13.44
CA LEU A 273 7.03 23.45 -13.95
C LEU A 273 7.68 23.82 -15.29
N ASP A 274 8.98 23.61 -15.46
CA ASP A 274 9.64 23.80 -16.77
C ASP A 274 9.03 22.89 -17.84
N TRP A 275 8.64 21.67 -17.47
CA TRP A 275 7.99 20.74 -18.40
C TRP A 275 6.64 21.27 -18.91
N THR A 276 5.87 21.99 -18.08
CA THR A 276 4.58 22.59 -18.50
C THR A 276 4.71 23.59 -19.65
N VAL A 277 5.91 24.13 -19.87
CA VAL A 277 6.22 25.05 -20.98
C VAL A 277 7.18 24.44 -22.01
N GLY A 278 7.33 23.11 -22.00
CA GLY A 278 8.16 22.37 -22.95
C GLY A 278 9.67 22.59 -22.79
N LYS A 279 10.14 22.93 -21.57
CA LYS A 279 11.54 23.21 -21.25
C LYS A 279 12.07 22.26 -20.15
N GLY A 280 13.36 22.41 -19.84
CA GLY A 280 13.99 21.75 -18.70
C GLY A 280 14.48 20.34 -19.01
N LYS A 281 14.62 19.53 -17.96
CA LYS A 281 15.26 18.20 -18.03
C LYS A 281 14.33 17.09 -18.54
N ILE A 282 13.01 17.32 -18.50
CA ILE A 282 12.03 16.30 -18.84
C ILE A 282 11.89 16.15 -20.36
N PRO A 283 11.64 17.20 -21.17
CA PRO A 283 11.70 17.07 -22.62
C PRO A 283 13.08 16.60 -23.09
N MET A 284 13.12 15.54 -23.89
CA MET A 284 14.36 15.02 -24.44
C MET A 284 14.92 15.95 -25.51
N THR A 285 16.25 16.12 -25.50
CA THR A 285 16.97 16.78 -26.61
C THR A 285 16.95 15.91 -27.86
N LYS A 286 17.32 16.50 -29.00
CA LYS A 286 17.41 15.76 -30.27
C LYS A 286 18.42 14.60 -30.16
N GLU A 287 19.58 14.85 -29.55
CA GLU A 287 20.62 13.83 -29.36
C GLU A 287 20.13 12.69 -28.45
N GLN A 288 19.37 13.01 -27.40
CA GLN A 288 18.79 12.00 -26.50
C GLN A 288 17.79 11.11 -27.24
N LYS A 289 16.92 11.70 -28.07
CA LYS A 289 15.97 10.95 -28.90
C LYS A 289 16.71 10.01 -29.86
N GLU A 290 17.70 10.50 -30.59
CA GLU A 290 18.50 9.70 -31.54
C GLU A 290 19.23 8.53 -30.86
N LYS A 291 19.77 8.76 -29.66
CA LYS A 291 20.42 7.72 -28.87
C LYS A 291 19.44 6.65 -28.38
N GLU A 292 18.23 7.03 -27.99
CA GLU A 292 17.21 6.09 -27.54
C GLU A 292 16.65 5.25 -28.70
N PHE A 293 16.47 5.87 -29.88
CA PHE A 293 16.05 5.16 -31.08
C PHE A 293 17.09 4.14 -31.58
N SER A 294 18.38 4.41 -31.42
CA SER A 294 19.45 3.49 -31.86
C SER A 294 19.67 2.29 -30.91
N ARG A 295 19.04 2.27 -29.74
CA ARG A 295 19.11 1.17 -28.77
C ARG A 295 18.03 0.09 -28.95
N LYS A 296 17.04 0.33 -29.81
CA LYS A 296 15.95 -0.61 -30.13
C LYS A 296 16.22 -1.31 -31.44
#